data_AF-A0AAP9CKI1-F1
#
_entry.id   AF-A0AAP9CKI1-F1
#
_cell.length_a   1.000
_cell.length_b   1.000
_cell.length_c   1.000
_cell.angle_alpha   90.00
_cell.angle_beta   90.00
_cell.angle_gamma   90.00
#
_symmetry.space_group_name_H-M   'P 1'
#
loop_
_entity.id
_entity.type
_entity.pdbx_description
1 polymer ?
#
loop_
_entity_poly.entity_id
_entity_poly.type
_entity_poly.pdbx_seq_one_letter_code
_entity_poly.pdbx_strand_id
1 'polypeptide(L)'
;MFKLAGFTPAVLTLAALTLSAAAHADVDLKLGSTERVTRLFAYPNNCSVICYRNWSLEQTVAHYLSQSVQRDGYSDAKVLVKNDNGQIYAEISGVPKGYDKPLSALLDAGDLAYNGASKLNADGKWAYSWYLFLPLGMALENRKSVELLHFPPDYSLTQAQDYLRSNTTDRWATLLTVNGIPAEQTPAYQTIIDIAPIAAPSNAGSDLEGVYDYFKDYQTTLVKQFSQTSAGTTLPMVAFGAPVRNWIKQQYGPTVAVLGLATISPSAGVNVPVLGSNHPSYIWYAADPASYDGDEAKADAAGLKVMGQDLSAACWQAGMGSKPGTDAKALLNSCTQTWQVTQKGKTCELFYTSIRNLTPAQAAAKCSTTPIKAQLQQLQGELPATAVPAPHL
;
A
#
# COMPACT_ATOMS: atom_id res chain seq x y z
N MET A 1 25.13 68.23 -28.89
CA MET A 1 23.87 67.61 -29.35
C MET A 1 23.89 66.13 -29.00
N PHE A 2 22.70 65.57 -28.77
CA PHE A 2 22.38 64.39 -27.96
C PHE A 2 22.71 63.01 -28.59
N LYS A 3 22.96 62.03 -27.69
CA LYS A 3 22.51 60.60 -27.72
C LYS A 3 23.07 59.69 -28.86
N LEU A 4 23.16 58.36 -28.75
CA LEU A 4 22.66 57.35 -27.81
C LEU A 4 23.50 56.06 -27.98
N ALA A 5 23.68 55.31 -26.90
CA ALA A 5 24.22 53.95 -26.88
C ALA A 5 23.24 52.94 -27.53
N GLY A 6 23.77 51.97 -28.28
CA GLY A 6 23.01 50.89 -28.90
C GLY A 6 23.10 49.59 -28.09
N PHE A 7 21.96 49.15 -27.58
CA PHE A 7 21.73 47.94 -26.80
C PHE A 7 21.85 46.66 -27.64
N THR A 8 22.47 45.63 -27.08
CA THR A 8 22.37 44.22 -27.51
C THR A 8 21.02 43.63 -27.07
N PRO A 9 20.32 42.83 -27.91
CA PRO A 9 19.07 42.20 -27.51
C PRO A 9 19.34 40.96 -26.66
N ALA A 10 18.84 40.98 -25.43
CA ALA A 10 18.76 39.83 -24.56
C ALA A 10 17.75 38.81 -25.13
N VAL A 11 18.19 37.56 -25.26
CA VAL A 11 17.34 36.42 -25.59
C VAL A 11 16.48 36.10 -24.37
N LEU A 12 15.20 36.47 -24.41
CA LEU A 12 14.20 36.05 -23.44
C LEU A 12 13.77 34.62 -23.76
N THR A 13 14.22 33.66 -22.95
CA THR A 13 13.63 32.32 -22.88
C THR A 13 12.23 32.42 -22.30
N LEU A 14 11.22 32.22 -23.15
CA LEU A 14 9.82 32.11 -22.74
C LEU A 14 9.61 30.74 -22.09
N ALA A 15 9.58 30.69 -20.75
CA ALA A 15 9.11 29.53 -20.02
C ALA A 15 7.58 29.44 -20.17
N ALA A 16 7.11 28.51 -20.99
CA ALA A 16 5.68 28.21 -21.07
C ALA A 16 5.26 27.43 -19.81
N LEU A 17 4.74 28.14 -18.80
CA LEU A 17 3.94 27.51 -17.75
C LEU A 17 2.57 27.14 -18.36
N THR A 18 2.40 25.88 -18.72
CA THR A 18 1.07 25.32 -18.96
C THR A 18 0.38 25.11 -17.62
N LEU A 19 -0.25 26.16 -17.07
CA LEU A 19 -1.28 25.98 -16.04
C LEU A 19 -2.48 25.30 -16.71
N SER A 20 -2.53 23.97 -16.60
CA SER A 20 -3.79 23.25 -16.80
C SER A 20 -4.67 23.58 -15.60
N ALA A 21 -5.51 24.60 -15.73
CA ALA A 21 -6.60 24.80 -14.80
C ALA A 21 -7.56 23.62 -14.97
N ALA A 22 -7.38 22.58 -14.16
CA ALA A 22 -8.42 21.57 -13.98
C ALA A 22 -9.64 22.33 -13.46
N ALA A 23 -10.74 22.30 -14.21
CA ALA A 23 -11.99 22.84 -13.72
C ALA A 23 -12.38 22.04 -12.47
N HIS A 24 -12.20 22.65 -11.29
CA HIS A 24 -12.68 22.09 -10.04
C HIS A 24 -14.20 21.99 -10.14
N ALA A 25 -14.73 20.78 -9.96
CA ALA A 25 -16.15 20.54 -9.87
C ALA A 25 -16.51 20.23 -8.42
N ASP A 26 -17.69 20.66 -8.03
CA ASP A 26 -18.33 20.15 -6.82
C ASP A 26 -18.95 18.78 -7.18
N VAL A 27 -18.56 17.75 -6.43
CA VAL A 27 -19.05 16.39 -6.58
C VAL A 27 -20.01 16.09 -5.45
N ASP A 28 -21.29 15.92 -5.80
CA ASP A 28 -22.33 15.47 -4.87
C ASP A 28 -22.58 13.99 -5.08
N LEU A 29 -22.16 13.17 -4.12
CA LEU A 29 -22.31 11.72 -4.15
C LEU A 29 -23.30 11.23 -3.09
N LYS A 30 -24.33 10.50 -3.54
CA LYS A 30 -25.21 9.75 -2.65
C LYS A 30 -24.50 8.47 -2.17
N LEU A 31 -24.12 8.44 -0.90
CA LEU A 31 -23.44 7.30 -0.27
C LEU A 31 -24.40 6.16 0.11
N GLY A 32 -25.70 6.46 0.24
CA GLY A 32 -26.76 5.47 0.49
C GLY A 32 -27.46 5.67 1.84
N SER A 33 -28.11 4.62 2.35
CA SER A 33 -28.79 4.68 3.65
C SER A 33 -27.79 4.80 4.80
N THR A 34 -28.23 5.35 5.93
CA THR A 34 -27.45 5.34 7.18
C THR A 34 -26.95 3.93 7.54
N GLU A 35 -27.78 2.90 7.34
CA GLU A 35 -27.38 1.51 7.58
C GLU A 35 -26.23 1.05 6.67
N ARG A 36 -26.32 1.31 5.35
CA ARG A 36 -25.25 0.98 4.39
C ARG A 36 -23.96 1.70 4.75
N VAL A 37 -24.03 2.99 5.07
CA VAL A 37 -22.81 3.76 5.37
C VAL A 37 -22.19 3.31 6.69
N THR A 38 -23.01 3.01 7.70
CA THR A 38 -22.54 2.45 8.98
C THR A 38 -21.73 1.17 8.77
N ARG A 39 -22.24 0.20 8.00
CA ARG A 39 -21.51 -1.06 7.74
C ARG A 39 -20.23 -0.86 6.93
N LEU A 40 -20.24 -0.01 5.89
CA LEU A 40 -19.09 0.14 4.99
C LEU A 40 -17.95 0.97 5.62
N PHE A 41 -18.27 1.88 6.54
CA PHE A 41 -17.30 2.68 7.29
C PHE A 41 -16.96 2.10 8.67
N ALA A 42 -17.42 0.87 8.94
CA ALA A 42 -17.25 0.15 10.21
C ALA A 42 -17.73 0.94 11.44
N TYR A 43 -18.69 1.84 11.29
CA TYR A 43 -19.13 2.73 12.36
C TYR A 43 -20.00 2.00 13.40
N PRO A 44 -19.87 2.30 14.70
CA PRO A 44 -18.76 3.02 15.31
C PRO A 44 -17.49 2.16 15.31
N ASN A 45 -16.36 2.74 14.94
CA ASN A 45 -15.11 2.00 14.71
C ASN A 45 -14.04 2.20 15.79
N ASN A 46 -14.33 2.93 16.87
CA ASN A 46 -13.41 3.14 18.00
C ASN A 46 -14.14 3.38 19.33
N CYS A 47 -15.33 2.78 19.49
CA CYS A 47 -16.18 2.96 20.65
C CYS A 47 -16.47 1.62 21.35
N SER A 48 -16.54 1.67 22.67
CA SER A 48 -17.19 0.66 23.52
C SER A 48 -18.22 1.38 24.40
N VAL A 49 -18.17 1.20 25.73
CA VAL A 49 -18.89 2.07 26.68
C VAL A 49 -18.37 3.52 26.60
N ILE A 50 -17.09 3.69 26.26
CA ILE A 50 -16.44 4.98 26.05
C ILE A 50 -15.88 5.00 24.62
N CYS A 51 -16.14 6.08 23.90
CA CYS A 51 -15.56 6.33 22.58
C CYS A 51 -14.17 6.96 22.71
N TYR A 52 -13.17 6.36 22.07
CA TYR A 52 -11.85 7.01 21.94
C TYR A 52 -11.96 8.29 21.10
N ARG A 53 -12.76 8.26 20.02
CA ARG A 53 -13.18 9.44 19.26
C ARG A 53 -14.68 9.40 19.08
N ASN A 54 -15.40 10.29 19.78
CA ASN A 54 -16.85 10.35 19.73
C ASN A 54 -17.35 11.08 18.46
N TRP A 55 -17.03 10.53 17.29
CA TRP A 55 -17.46 11.07 16.00
C TRP A 55 -18.88 10.62 15.66
N SER A 56 -19.62 11.48 14.97
CA SER A 56 -20.83 11.06 14.25
C SER A 56 -20.46 10.22 13.02
N LEU A 57 -21.44 9.51 12.44
CA LEU A 57 -21.24 8.78 11.19
C LEU A 57 -20.70 9.71 10.09
N GLU A 58 -21.27 10.90 9.97
CA GLU A 58 -20.86 11.93 8.99
C GLU A 58 -19.41 12.36 9.19
N GLN A 59 -18.98 12.55 10.45
CA GLN A 59 -17.59 12.89 10.77
C GLN A 59 -16.63 11.75 10.43
N THR A 60 -16.99 10.50 10.74
CA THR A 60 -16.18 9.33 10.37
C THR A 60 -16.04 9.21 8.84
N VAL A 61 -17.12 9.39 8.10
CA VAL A 61 -17.09 9.36 6.63
C VAL A 61 -16.25 10.52 6.09
N ALA A 62 -16.49 11.74 6.57
CA ALA A 62 -15.75 12.93 6.13
C ALA A 62 -14.24 12.79 6.37
N HIS A 63 -13.86 12.16 7.49
CA HIS A 63 -12.46 11.88 7.83
C HIS A 63 -11.79 11.01 6.76
N TYR A 64 -12.34 9.83 6.45
CA TYR A 64 -11.74 8.94 5.45
C TYR A 64 -11.77 9.53 4.04
N LEU A 65 -12.87 10.18 3.66
CA LEU A 65 -12.94 10.83 2.35
C LEU A 65 -11.93 11.98 2.23
N SER A 66 -11.69 12.74 3.30
CA SER A 66 -10.65 13.77 3.33
C SER A 66 -9.25 13.18 3.19
N GLN A 67 -8.98 12.00 3.77
CA GLN A 67 -7.71 11.31 3.57
C GLN A 67 -7.52 10.91 2.10
N SER A 68 -8.55 10.33 1.45
CA SER A 68 -8.48 9.96 0.04
C SER A 68 -8.15 11.16 -0.84
N VAL A 69 -8.88 12.26 -0.65
CA VAL A 69 -8.75 13.47 -1.43
C VAL A 69 -7.35 14.11 -1.28
N GLN A 70 -6.80 14.10 -0.06
CA GLN A 70 -5.44 14.57 0.23
C GLN A 70 -4.37 13.66 -0.39
N ARG A 71 -4.57 12.34 -0.35
CA ARG A 71 -3.62 11.35 -0.90
C ARG A 71 -3.64 11.29 -2.41
N ASP A 72 -4.73 11.71 -3.03
CA ASP A 72 -4.78 12.00 -4.45
C ASP A 72 -4.09 13.34 -4.81
N GLY A 73 -3.63 14.12 -3.84
CA GLY A 73 -2.90 15.37 -4.07
C GLY A 73 -3.80 16.60 -4.24
N TYR A 74 -5.10 16.50 -3.93
CA TYR A 74 -6.02 17.65 -3.96
C TYR A 74 -5.99 18.40 -2.62
N SER A 75 -4.90 19.13 -2.37
CA SER A 75 -4.65 19.80 -1.07
C SER A 75 -5.71 20.82 -0.65
N ASP A 76 -6.38 21.45 -1.63
CA ASP A 76 -7.41 22.46 -1.40
C ASP A 76 -8.83 21.88 -1.38
N ALA A 77 -8.97 20.57 -1.58
CA ALA A 77 -10.28 19.92 -1.59
C ALA A 77 -10.94 19.92 -0.21
N LYS A 78 -12.26 20.03 -0.22
CA LYS A 78 -13.07 20.04 1.01
C LYS A 78 -14.14 18.97 0.91
N VAL A 79 -14.32 18.23 2.00
CA VAL A 79 -15.34 17.20 2.12
C VAL A 79 -16.35 17.62 3.17
N LEU A 80 -17.62 17.59 2.81
CA LEU A 80 -18.75 17.74 3.72
C LEU A 80 -19.65 16.52 3.59
N VAL A 81 -20.06 15.95 4.71
CA VAL A 81 -20.98 14.81 4.74
C VAL A 81 -22.26 15.23 5.46
N LYS A 82 -23.40 14.95 4.84
CA LYS A 82 -24.72 15.31 5.36
C LYS A 82 -25.62 14.09 5.42
N ASN A 83 -26.53 14.11 6.37
CA ASN A 83 -27.63 13.16 6.48
C ASN A 83 -28.93 13.91 6.21
N ASP A 84 -29.62 13.52 5.14
CA ASP A 84 -30.95 14.02 4.80
C ASP A 84 -31.91 12.84 4.84
N ASN A 85 -32.78 12.82 5.86
CA ASN A 85 -33.85 11.83 6.04
C ASN A 85 -33.36 10.36 5.94
N GLY A 86 -32.23 10.04 6.59
CA GLY A 86 -31.66 8.68 6.62
C GLY A 86 -30.88 8.30 5.36
N GLN A 87 -30.61 9.25 4.48
CA GLN A 87 -29.70 9.13 3.33
C GLN A 87 -28.47 9.98 3.57
N ILE A 88 -27.29 9.40 3.39
CA ILE A 88 -26.01 10.07 3.56
C ILE A 88 -25.49 10.53 2.20
N TYR A 89 -25.00 11.77 2.15
CA TYR A 89 -24.41 12.40 0.97
C TYR A 89 -23.03 12.92 1.31
N ALA A 90 -22.09 12.84 0.36
CA ALA A 90 -20.80 13.53 0.42
C ALA A 90 -20.74 14.61 -0.65
N GLU A 91 -20.43 15.83 -0.25
CA GLU A 91 -20.13 16.96 -1.11
C GLU A 91 -18.61 17.14 -1.09
N ILE A 92 -17.95 16.96 -2.24
CA ILE A 92 -16.51 17.06 -2.40
C ILE A 92 -16.20 18.16 -3.40
N SER A 93 -15.62 19.25 -2.92
CA SER A 93 -15.18 20.38 -3.76
C SER A 93 -13.67 20.36 -3.94
N GLY A 94 -13.16 21.03 -4.97
CA GLY A 94 -11.72 21.10 -5.24
C GLY A 94 -11.15 19.86 -5.94
N VAL A 95 -11.99 18.96 -6.43
CA VAL A 95 -11.63 17.73 -7.17
C VAL A 95 -12.04 17.81 -8.65
N PRO A 96 -11.47 16.98 -9.54
CA PRO A 96 -11.92 16.92 -10.92
C PRO A 96 -13.30 16.30 -11.05
N LYS A 97 -14.00 16.66 -12.13
CA LYS A 97 -15.27 16.04 -12.50
C LYS A 97 -15.08 14.52 -12.68
N GLY A 98 -15.90 13.73 -12.00
CA GLY A 98 -15.84 12.27 -12.07
C GLY A 98 -15.11 11.61 -10.91
N TYR A 99 -14.62 12.37 -9.92
CA TYR A 99 -14.01 11.84 -8.69
C TYR A 99 -14.96 10.93 -7.89
N ASP A 100 -16.28 11.07 -8.07
CA ASP A 100 -17.31 10.19 -7.53
C ASP A 100 -17.18 8.74 -7.98
N LYS A 101 -16.63 8.49 -9.18
CA LYS A 101 -16.61 7.17 -9.79
C LYS A 101 -15.73 6.17 -9.04
N PRO A 102 -14.43 6.43 -8.78
CA PRO A 102 -13.60 5.49 -8.04
C PRO A 102 -14.08 5.30 -6.59
N LEU A 103 -14.68 6.33 -5.97
CA LEU A 103 -15.30 6.20 -4.65
C LEU A 103 -16.55 5.30 -4.68
N SER A 104 -17.45 5.51 -5.63
CA SER A 104 -18.64 4.67 -5.81
C SER A 104 -18.24 3.22 -6.08
N ALA A 105 -17.24 3.01 -6.94
CA ALA A 105 -16.68 1.70 -7.24
C ALA A 105 -16.16 0.96 -5.99
N LEU A 106 -15.43 1.67 -5.11
CA LEU A 106 -14.96 1.14 -3.82
C LEU A 106 -16.14 0.73 -2.92
N LEU A 107 -17.14 1.60 -2.78
CA LEU A 107 -18.28 1.35 -1.89
C LEU A 107 -19.19 0.22 -2.40
N ASP A 108 -19.37 0.13 -3.71
CA ASP A 108 -20.12 -0.95 -4.36
C ASP A 108 -19.40 -2.30 -4.21
N ALA A 109 -18.07 -2.31 -4.35
CA ALA A 109 -17.27 -3.49 -3.99
C ALA A 109 -17.41 -3.80 -2.49
N GLY A 110 -17.47 -2.77 -1.65
CA GLY A 110 -17.70 -2.90 -0.21
C GLY A 110 -19.00 -3.62 0.14
N ASP A 111 -20.06 -3.45 -0.64
CA ASP A 111 -21.30 -4.23 -0.45
C ASP A 111 -21.08 -5.73 -0.68
N LEU A 112 -20.22 -6.10 -1.65
CA LEU A 112 -19.81 -7.50 -1.86
C LEU A 112 -19.01 -8.02 -0.65
N ALA A 113 -18.12 -7.20 -0.09
CA ALA A 113 -17.35 -7.56 1.10
C ALA A 113 -18.27 -7.77 2.31
N TYR A 114 -19.26 -6.90 2.49
CA TYR A 114 -20.27 -7.06 3.54
C TYR A 114 -21.09 -8.34 3.41
N ASN A 115 -21.50 -8.68 2.19
CA ASN A 115 -22.20 -9.95 1.93
C ASN A 115 -21.30 -11.15 2.29
N GLY A 116 -20.02 -11.09 1.92
CA GLY A 116 -19.01 -12.08 2.29
C GLY A 116 -18.85 -12.23 3.80
N ALA A 117 -18.65 -11.12 4.52
CA ALA A 117 -18.53 -11.08 5.97
C ALA A 117 -19.78 -11.61 6.67
N SER A 118 -20.97 -11.22 6.20
CA SER A 118 -22.25 -11.68 6.74
C SER A 118 -22.42 -13.19 6.59
N LYS A 119 -22.04 -13.74 5.43
CA LYS A 119 -22.03 -15.19 5.20
C LYS A 119 -21.00 -15.90 6.07
N LEU A 120 -19.78 -15.36 6.19
CA LEU A 120 -18.72 -15.90 7.04
C LEU A 120 -19.16 -15.99 8.51
N ASN A 121 -19.87 -14.97 9.00
CA ASN A 121 -20.45 -14.94 10.34
C ASN A 121 -21.60 -15.94 10.50
N ALA A 122 -22.50 -16.03 9.51
CA ALA A 122 -23.59 -17.01 9.52
C ALA A 122 -23.08 -18.46 9.56
N ASP A 123 -21.92 -18.72 8.96
CA ASP A 123 -21.23 -20.01 9.00
C ASP A 123 -20.42 -20.24 10.29
N GLY A 124 -20.47 -19.31 11.26
CA GLY A 124 -19.82 -19.42 12.57
C GLY A 124 -18.29 -19.23 12.54
N LYS A 125 -17.76 -18.61 11.49
CA LYS A 125 -16.31 -18.44 11.28
C LYS A 125 -15.80 -17.00 11.51
N TRP A 126 -16.70 -16.07 11.84
CA TRP A 126 -16.31 -14.70 12.17
C TRP A 126 -15.87 -14.61 13.62
N ALA A 127 -14.63 -14.17 13.88
CA ALA A 127 -14.18 -13.98 15.24
C ALA A 127 -14.81 -12.73 15.87
N TYR A 128 -15.10 -12.79 17.18
CA TYR A 128 -15.73 -11.69 17.91
C TYR A 128 -14.95 -10.36 17.80
N SER A 129 -13.62 -10.41 17.72
CA SER A 129 -12.75 -9.22 17.65
C SER A 129 -12.59 -8.64 16.24
N TRP A 130 -13.19 -9.26 15.22
CA TRP A 130 -13.03 -8.85 13.83
C TRP A 130 -14.03 -7.79 13.41
N TYR A 131 -13.56 -6.85 12.57
CA TYR A 131 -14.38 -5.81 11.95
C TYR A 131 -14.23 -5.89 10.43
N LEU A 132 -15.33 -5.80 9.68
CA LEU A 132 -15.24 -5.53 8.25
C LEU A 132 -14.59 -4.16 8.07
N PHE A 133 -13.47 -4.10 7.34
CA PHE A 133 -12.76 -2.86 7.12
C PHE A 133 -12.31 -2.76 5.67
N LEU A 134 -12.89 -1.82 4.94
CA LEU A 134 -12.52 -1.50 3.56
C LEU A 134 -11.29 -0.58 3.57
N PRO A 135 -10.49 -0.55 2.48
CA PRO A 135 -9.33 0.34 2.31
C PRO A 135 -9.75 1.81 2.12
N LEU A 136 -10.41 2.35 3.14
CA LEU A 136 -10.93 3.71 3.21
C LEU A 136 -9.78 4.69 3.39
N GLY A 137 -9.92 5.87 2.79
CA GLY A 137 -8.89 6.89 2.84
C GLY A 137 -7.71 6.61 1.92
N MET A 138 -7.72 5.60 1.06
CA MET A 138 -6.65 5.43 0.05
C MET A 138 -6.74 6.47 -1.06
N ALA A 139 -5.63 6.70 -1.77
CA ALA A 139 -5.67 7.38 -3.07
C ALA A 139 -6.62 6.60 -4.01
N LEU A 140 -7.55 7.30 -4.65
CA LEU A 140 -8.60 6.71 -5.48
C LEU A 140 -8.38 6.99 -6.96
N GLU A 141 -7.96 8.20 -7.31
CA GLU A 141 -7.80 8.62 -8.70
C GLU A 141 -6.33 8.62 -9.14
N ASN A 142 -5.45 9.28 -8.37
CA ASN A 142 -4.06 9.52 -8.72
C ASN A 142 -3.10 8.41 -8.28
N ARG A 143 -3.62 7.17 -8.25
CA ARG A 143 -2.91 5.95 -7.90
C ARG A 143 -1.75 5.70 -8.86
N LYS A 144 -0.62 5.26 -8.31
CA LYS A 144 0.60 4.91 -9.03
C LYS A 144 0.85 3.41 -9.04
N SER A 145 0.37 2.69 -8.03
CA SER A 145 0.46 1.23 -7.96
C SER A 145 -0.60 0.67 -7.01
N VAL A 146 -0.79 -0.64 -7.07
CA VAL A 146 -1.67 -1.40 -6.17
C VAL A 146 -0.85 -2.34 -5.29
N GLU A 147 -1.21 -2.42 -4.03
CA GLU A 147 -0.62 -3.33 -3.04
C GLU A 147 -1.66 -4.39 -2.67
N LEU A 148 -1.41 -5.65 -2.98
CA LEU A 148 -2.22 -6.74 -2.44
C LEU A 148 -1.63 -7.18 -1.10
N LEU A 149 -2.45 -7.10 -0.06
CA LEU A 149 -2.10 -7.49 1.30
C LEU A 149 -3.04 -8.56 1.83
N HIS A 150 -2.64 -9.14 2.95
CA HIS A 150 -3.40 -10.19 3.60
C HIS A 150 -4.66 -9.62 4.26
N PHE A 151 -4.48 -8.76 5.27
CA PHE A 151 -5.53 -8.09 6.02
C PHE A 151 -4.98 -6.85 6.75
N PRO A 152 -5.84 -5.86 7.08
CA PRO A 152 -5.43 -4.71 7.88
C PRO A 152 -5.35 -5.02 9.37
N PRO A 153 -4.37 -4.51 10.11
CA PRO A 153 -4.36 -4.65 11.57
C PRO A 153 -5.47 -3.79 12.21
N ASP A 154 -6.12 -4.31 13.24
CA ASP A 154 -7.22 -3.67 13.96
C ASP A 154 -6.93 -2.26 14.49
N TYR A 155 -5.70 -1.96 14.89
CA TYR A 155 -5.32 -0.64 15.38
C TYR A 155 -5.30 0.44 14.29
N SER A 156 -5.19 0.06 13.00
CA SER A 156 -5.34 0.99 11.87
C SER A 156 -6.79 1.52 11.77
N LEU A 157 -7.76 0.68 12.14
CA LEU A 157 -9.14 1.06 12.34
C LEU A 157 -9.31 1.77 13.69
N THR A 158 -9.16 1.03 14.79
CA THR A 158 -9.66 1.41 16.12
C THR A 158 -8.89 2.52 16.82
N GLN A 159 -7.61 2.72 16.50
CA GLN A 159 -6.77 3.75 17.15
C GLN A 159 -6.38 4.84 16.17
N ALA A 160 -5.90 4.45 14.99
CA ALA A 160 -5.41 5.37 13.99
C ALA A 160 -6.54 6.11 13.28
N GLN A 161 -7.61 5.39 12.92
CA GLN A 161 -8.56 5.79 11.87
C GLN A 161 -7.79 6.15 10.58
N ASP A 162 -6.80 5.35 10.25
CA ASP A 162 -5.96 5.58 9.09
C ASP A 162 -5.40 4.23 8.63
N TYR A 163 -5.87 3.78 7.46
CA TYR A 163 -5.50 2.52 6.87
C TYR A 163 -4.00 2.42 6.55
N LEU A 164 -3.34 3.55 6.26
CA LEU A 164 -1.90 3.58 5.98
C LEU A 164 -1.05 3.76 7.23
N ARG A 165 -1.64 3.84 8.43
CA ARG A 165 -0.88 3.92 9.68
C ARG A 165 -0.75 2.54 10.32
N SER A 166 0.30 1.84 9.92
CA SER A 166 0.70 0.54 10.48
C SER A 166 2.20 0.32 10.33
N ASN A 167 2.79 -0.53 11.19
CA ASN A 167 4.20 -0.88 11.05
C ASN A 167 4.52 -1.39 9.63
N THR A 168 3.61 -2.19 9.06
CA THR A 168 3.70 -2.74 7.70
C THR A 168 3.79 -1.63 6.65
N THR A 169 2.83 -0.70 6.66
CA THR A 169 2.68 0.35 5.65
C THR A 169 3.68 1.49 5.84
N ASP A 170 3.99 1.87 7.08
CA ASP A 170 4.97 2.90 7.42
C ASP A 170 6.39 2.48 7.01
N ARG A 171 6.73 1.21 7.24
CA ARG A 171 8.00 0.66 6.75
C ARG A 171 8.06 0.70 5.23
N TRP A 172 7.01 0.26 4.54
CA TRP A 172 7.00 0.24 3.09
C TRP A 172 7.11 1.64 2.48
N ALA A 173 6.41 2.64 3.06
CA ALA A 173 6.56 4.05 2.72
C ALA A 173 8.01 4.54 2.83
N THR A 174 8.72 4.11 3.88
CA THR A 174 10.14 4.42 4.07
C THR A 174 10.99 3.82 2.95
N LEU A 175 10.72 2.58 2.53
CA LEU A 175 11.44 1.94 1.42
C LEU A 175 11.16 2.60 0.06
N LEU A 176 9.92 3.05 -0.18
CA LEU A 176 9.58 3.86 -1.36
C LEU A 176 10.36 5.18 -1.35
N THR A 177 10.50 5.81 -0.17
CA THR A 177 11.27 7.05 0.00
C THR A 177 12.75 6.85 -0.27
N VAL A 178 13.33 5.76 0.24
CA VAL A 178 14.72 5.36 -0.08
C VAL A 178 14.91 5.15 -1.59
N ASN A 179 13.85 4.75 -2.31
CA ASN A 179 13.85 4.59 -3.76
C ASN A 179 13.43 5.85 -4.53
N GLY A 180 13.43 7.02 -3.88
CA GLY A 180 13.27 8.31 -4.54
C GLY A 180 11.84 8.82 -4.69
N ILE A 181 10.86 8.16 -4.08
CA ILE A 181 9.49 8.69 -3.99
C ILE A 181 9.44 9.73 -2.84
N PRO A 182 9.01 10.97 -3.07
CA PRO A 182 8.83 11.92 -1.97
C PRO A 182 7.84 11.39 -0.93
N ALA A 183 8.09 11.63 0.36
CA ALA A 183 7.30 11.04 1.45
C ALA A 183 5.81 11.41 1.35
N GLU A 184 5.50 12.62 0.91
CA GLU A 184 4.14 13.10 0.68
C GLU A 184 3.43 12.41 -0.50
N GLN A 185 4.18 11.74 -1.38
CA GLN A 185 3.66 11.04 -2.56
C GLN A 185 3.58 9.52 -2.38
N THR A 186 4.18 8.95 -1.32
CA THR A 186 4.11 7.49 -1.08
C THR A 186 2.68 6.95 -0.96
N PRO A 187 1.67 7.68 -0.41
CA PRO A 187 0.31 7.14 -0.33
C PRO A 187 -0.29 6.77 -1.69
N ALA A 188 0.09 7.46 -2.77
CA ALA A 188 -0.37 7.16 -4.12
C ALA A 188 0.16 5.81 -4.65
N TYR A 189 1.26 5.30 -4.08
CA TYR A 189 1.82 3.98 -4.39
C TYR A 189 1.21 2.88 -3.51
N GLN A 190 0.57 3.25 -2.40
CA GLN A 190 0.09 2.32 -1.39
C GLN A 190 -1.43 2.15 -1.43
N THR A 191 -2.04 2.09 -2.63
CA THR A 191 -3.46 1.72 -2.73
C THR A 191 -3.61 0.22 -2.45
N ILE A 192 -4.15 -0.10 -1.27
CA ILE A 192 -4.24 -1.49 -0.80
C ILE A 192 -5.54 -2.16 -1.24
N ILE A 193 -5.44 -3.43 -1.61
CA ILE A 193 -6.54 -4.39 -1.68
C ILE A 193 -6.17 -5.55 -0.76
N ASP A 194 -6.96 -5.76 0.30
CA ASP A 194 -6.78 -6.90 1.17
C ASP A 194 -7.57 -8.11 0.67
N ILE A 195 -6.93 -9.29 0.70
CA ILE A 195 -7.62 -10.56 0.40
C ILE A 195 -8.58 -10.96 1.53
N ALA A 196 -8.40 -10.43 2.74
CA ALA A 196 -9.40 -10.45 3.79
C ALA A 196 -9.61 -9.01 4.27
N PRO A 197 -10.69 -8.30 3.86
CA PRO A 197 -11.00 -6.95 4.32
C PRO A 197 -11.53 -6.96 5.75
N ILE A 198 -10.74 -7.54 6.67
CA ILE A 198 -11.08 -7.77 8.06
C ILE A 198 -9.99 -7.12 8.91
N ALA A 199 -10.35 -6.05 9.62
CA ALA A 199 -9.53 -5.53 10.70
C ALA A 199 -9.47 -6.57 11.82
N ALA A 200 -8.28 -7.13 12.03
CA ALA A 200 -7.99 -8.18 13.00
C ALA A 200 -6.67 -7.91 13.74
N PRO A 201 -6.42 -8.55 14.90
CA PRO A 201 -5.13 -8.44 15.58
C PRO A 201 -3.97 -8.75 14.62
N SER A 202 -2.85 -8.03 14.73
CA SER A 202 -1.73 -8.12 13.77
C SER A 202 -1.09 -9.52 13.67
N ASN A 203 -1.36 -10.41 14.62
CA ASN A 203 -0.91 -11.80 14.65
C ASN A 203 -1.98 -12.82 14.21
N ALA A 204 -3.18 -12.38 13.78
CA ALA A 204 -4.31 -13.24 13.43
C ALA A 204 -4.21 -13.89 12.03
N GLY A 205 -3.04 -13.83 11.38
CA GLY A 205 -2.87 -14.29 10.00
C GLY A 205 -3.25 -15.76 9.78
N SER A 206 -2.92 -16.65 10.71
CA SER A 206 -3.34 -18.06 10.65
C SER A 206 -4.86 -18.26 10.80
N ASP A 207 -5.51 -17.40 11.57
CA ASP A 207 -6.94 -17.51 11.87
C ASP A 207 -7.80 -17.11 10.67
N LEU A 208 -7.23 -16.35 9.74
CA LEU A 208 -7.86 -15.94 8.48
C LEU A 208 -7.69 -16.96 7.36
N GLU A 209 -6.92 -18.04 7.55
CA GLU A 209 -6.81 -19.07 6.53
C GLU A 209 -8.17 -19.74 6.26
N GLY A 210 -8.50 -19.90 4.97
CA GLY A 210 -9.77 -20.49 4.55
C GLY A 210 -10.96 -19.52 4.56
N VAL A 211 -10.78 -18.24 4.90
CA VAL A 211 -11.86 -17.23 4.81
C VAL A 211 -11.86 -16.46 3.48
N TYR A 212 -10.78 -16.49 2.70
CA TYR A 212 -10.59 -15.60 1.55
C TYR A 212 -11.67 -15.75 0.47
N ASP A 213 -12.17 -16.97 0.25
CA ASP A 213 -13.18 -17.23 -0.79
C ASP A 213 -14.53 -16.54 -0.51
N TYR A 214 -14.83 -16.21 0.75
CA TYR A 214 -16.01 -15.42 1.10
C TYR A 214 -15.95 -14.00 0.50
N PHE A 215 -14.76 -13.51 0.21
CA PHE A 215 -14.52 -12.16 -0.31
C PHE A 215 -14.10 -12.15 -1.79
N LYS A 216 -14.21 -13.28 -2.50
CA LYS A 216 -13.77 -13.41 -3.90
C LYS A 216 -14.33 -12.32 -4.83
N ASP A 217 -15.62 -12.07 -4.74
CA ASP A 217 -16.28 -11.09 -5.62
C ASP A 217 -15.80 -9.66 -5.31
N TYR A 218 -15.60 -9.34 -4.03
CA TYR A 218 -14.99 -8.07 -3.61
C TYR A 218 -13.56 -7.92 -4.15
N GLN A 219 -12.71 -8.92 -3.92
CA GLN A 219 -11.29 -8.87 -4.27
C GLN A 219 -11.12 -8.70 -5.79
N THR A 220 -11.78 -9.55 -6.58
CA THR A 220 -11.66 -9.54 -8.05
C THR A 220 -12.27 -8.27 -8.65
N THR A 221 -13.35 -7.74 -8.05
CA THR A 221 -13.92 -6.44 -8.43
C THR A 221 -12.94 -5.30 -8.20
N LEU A 222 -12.34 -5.22 -7.01
CA LEU A 222 -11.34 -4.19 -6.73
C LEU A 222 -10.10 -4.34 -7.62
N VAL A 223 -9.57 -5.54 -7.84
CA VAL A 223 -8.42 -5.73 -8.75
C VAL A 223 -8.77 -5.22 -10.15
N LYS A 224 -9.96 -5.52 -10.67
CA LYS A 224 -10.42 -5.00 -11.96
C LYS A 224 -10.52 -3.46 -11.98
N GLN A 225 -11.05 -2.85 -10.93
CA GLN A 225 -11.29 -1.41 -10.88
C GLN A 225 -10.04 -0.60 -10.57
N PHE A 226 -9.12 -1.14 -9.77
CA PHE A 226 -7.99 -0.41 -9.20
C PHE A 226 -6.70 -0.63 -9.98
N SER A 227 -6.62 -1.67 -10.79
CA SER A 227 -5.44 -1.91 -11.64
C SER A 227 -5.38 -1.03 -12.89
N GLN A 228 -6.31 -0.08 -13.05
CA GLN A 228 -6.29 0.89 -14.13
C GLN A 228 -6.59 2.30 -13.63
N THR A 229 -6.04 3.30 -14.31
CA THR A 229 -6.47 4.69 -14.17
C THR A 229 -7.79 4.93 -14.89
N SER A 230 -8.43 6.07 -14.63
CA SER A 230 -9.63 6.51 -15.37
C SER A 230 -9.39 6.64 -16.89
N ALA A 231 -8.15 6.85 -17.32
CA ALA A 231 -7.72 6.88 -18.72
C ALA A 231 -7.43 5.47 -19.30
N GLY A 232 -7.57 4.40 -18.51
CA GLY A 232 -7.34 3.02 -18.94
C GLY A 232 -5.89 2.54 -18.84
N THR A 233 -4.95 3.40 -18.42
CA THR A 233 -3.55 3.01 -18.18
C THR A 233 -3.48 1.96 -17.09
N THR A 234 -2.83 0.83 -17.37
CA THR A 234 -2.65 -0.23 -16.37
C THR A 234 -1.61 0.16 -15.32
N LEU A 235 -1.92 -0.11 -14.06
CA LEU A 235 -1.05 0.14 -12.90
C LEU A 235 -0.33 -1.16 -12.49
N PRO A 236 0.92 -1.09 -12.01
CA PRO A 236 1.64 -2.23 -11.47
C PRO A 236 1.07 -2.66 -10.12
N MET A 237 1.27 -3.93 -9.79
CA MET A 237 0.81 -4.53 -8.54
C MET A 237 1.94 -5.24 -7.80
N VAL A 238 1.98 -5.10 -6.48
CA VAL A 238 2.87 -5.88 -5.60
C VAL A 238 2.04 -6.83 -4.74
N ALA A 239 2.39 -8.12 -4.77
CA ALA A 239 1.75 -9.19 -4.01
C ALA A 239 2.60 -9.53 -2.78
N PHE A 240 2.15 -9.08 -1.60
CA PHE A 240 2.89 -9.19 -0.34
C PHE A 240 2.56 -10.46 0.43
N GLY A 241 3.57 -11.28 0.71
CA GLY A 241 3.39 -12.45 1.57
C GLY A 241 2.94 -13.71 0.84
N ALA A 242 2.94 -14.84 1.53
CA ALA A 242 2.60 -16.13 0.93
C ALA A 242 1.08 -16.29 0.66
N PRO A 243 0.17 -15.91 1.59
CA PRO A 243 -1.28 -16.00 1.36
C PRO A 243 -1.72 -15.24 0.11
N VAL A 244 -1.21 -14.03 -0.11
CA VAL A 244 -1.54 -13.20 -1.28
C VAL A 244 -1.00 -13.80 -2.58
N ARG A 245 0.25 -14.30 -2.58
CA ARG A 245 0.82 -14.94 -3.79
C ARG A 245 0.08 -16.23 -4.14
N ASN A 246 -0.38 -16.99 -3.14
CA ASN A 246 -1.24 -18.15 -3.34
C ASN A 246 -2.63 -17.75 -3.87
N TRP A 247 -3.18 -16.65 -3.36
CA TRP A 247 -4.44 -16.09 -3.84
C TRP A 247 -4.35 -15.70 -5.33
N ILE A 248 -3.26 -15.04 -5.76
CA ILE A 248 -3.02 -14.74 -7.19
C ILE A 248 -3.04 -16.01 -8.04
N LYS A 249 -2.37 -17.08 -7.59
CA LYS A 249 -2.38 -18.37 -8.27
C LYS A 249 -3.78 -18.95 -8.39
N GLN A 250 -4.57 -18.88 -7.32
CA GLN A 250 -5.93 -19.40 -7.29
C GLN A 250 -6.88 -18.62 -8.20
N GLN A 251 -6.82 -17.28 -8.19
CA GLN A 251 -7.77 -16.47 -8.95
C GLN A 251 -7.36 -16.25 -10.40
N TYR A 252 -6.06 -16.16 -10.69
CA TYR A 252 -5.56 -15.78 -12.02
C TYR A 252 -4.68 -16.84 -12.69
N GLY A 253 -4.10 -17.79 -11.92
CA GLY A 253 -3.30 -18.90 -12.45
C GLY A 253 -1.79 -18.83 -12.20
N PRO A 254 -1.10 -17.70 -12.42
CA PRO A 254 0.35 -17.61 -12.25
C PRO A 254 0.83 -17.89 -10.82
N THR A 255 1.94 -18.60 -10.70
CA THR A 255 2.70 -18.68 -9.44
C THR A 255 3.68 -17.53 -9.38
N VAL A 256 3.68 -16.78 -8.28
CA VAL A 256 4.55 -15.61 -8.09
C VAL A 256 5.47 -15.87 -6.90
N ALA A 257 6.78 -15.89 -7.14
CA ALA A 257 7.79 -16.00 -6.08
C ALA A 257 8.14 -14.61 -5.52
N VAL A 258 8.87 -14.55 -4.39
CA VAL A 258 9.50 -13.29 -3.95
C VAL A 258 10.53 -12.87 -5.01
N LEU A 259 10.43 -11.61 -5.46
CA LEU A 259 11.11 -11.10 -6.65
C LEU A 259 10.81 -11.89 -7.95
N GLY A 260 9.69 -12.60 -7.98
CA GLY A 260 9.16 -13.21 -9.19
C GLY A 260 8.16 -12.28 -9.88
N LEU A 261 8.23 -12.21 -11.20
CA LEU A 261 7.26 -11.47 -12.02
C LEU A 261 6.21 -12.40 -12.58
N ALA A 262 4.99 -11.90 -12.64
CA ALA A 262 3.87 -12.49 -13.34
C ALA A 262 3.04 -11.42 -14.04
N THR A 263 2.08 -11.86 -14.84
CA THR A 263 1.05 -10.99 -15.42
C THR A 263 -0.30 -11.63 -15.15
N ILE A 264 -1.25 -10.82 -14.66
CA ILE A 264 -2.64 -11.24 -14.49
C ILE A 264 -3.54 -10.46 -15.44
N SER A 265 -4.68 -11.03 -15.77
CA SER A 265 -5.70 -10.38 -16.61
C SER A 265 -7.01 -10.27 -15.86
N PRO A 266 -7.29 -9.13 -15.19
CA PRO A 266 -8.53 -8.96 -14.44
C PRO A 266 -9.75 -8.68 -15.32
N SER A 267 -9.52 -8.33 -16.58
CA SER A 267 -10.54 -8.17 -17.62
C SER A 267 -9.89 -8.35 -19.00
N ALA A 268 -10.70 -8.71 -19.99
CA ALA A 268 -10.21 -8.94 -21.35
C ALA A 268 -9.43 -7.73 -21.88
N GLY A 269 -8.19 -7.97 -22.34
CA GLY A 269 -7.31 -6.94 -22.89
C GLY A 269 -6.52 -6.13 -21.84
N VAL A 270 -6.72 -6.37 -20.55
CA VAL A 270 -5.98 -5.73 -19.46
C VAL A 270 -4.91 -6.68 -18.95
N ASN A 271 -3.66 -6.23 -18.92
CA ASN A 271 -2.50 -7.03 -18.49
C ASN A 271 -1.75 -6.30 -17.38
N VAL A 272 -1.93 -6.76 -16.15
CA VAL A 272 -1.35 -6.15 -14.96
C VAL A 272 -0.02 -6.83 -14.64
N PRO A 273 1.12 -6.11 -14.64
CA PRO A 273 2.37 -6.68 -14.16
C PRO A 273 2.31 -6.81 -12.63
N VAL A 274 2.60 -8.02 -12.14
CA VAL A 274 2.59 -8.36 -10.71
C VAL A 274 3.99 -8.76 -10.27
N LEU A 275 4.49 -8.14 -9.22
CA LEU A 275 5.71 -8.55 -8.53
C LEU A 275 5.37 -9.22 -7.20
N GLY A 276 5.92 -10.41 -6.94
CA GLY A 276 5.83 -11.01 -5.61
C GLY A 276 6.88 -10.42 -4.67
N SER A 277 6.48 -10.14 -3.43
CA SER A 277 7.36 -9.61 -2.39
C SER A 277 7.19 -10.39 -1.09
N ASN A 278 8.18 -10.29 -0.19
CA ASN A 278 7.94 -10.64 1.21
C ASN A 278 6.82 -9.76 1.76
N HIS A 279 6.06 -10.25 2.74
CA HIS A 279 5.21 -9.36 3.52
C HIS A 279 6.08 -8.29 4.20
N PRO A 280 5.72 -6.98 4.23
CA PRO A 280 6.61 -5.95 4.75
C PRO A 280 7.05 -6.17 6.20
N SER A 281 6.22 -6.87 6.99
CA SER A 281 6.54 -7.23 8.38
C SER A 281 7.41 -8.47 8.55
N TYR A 282 7.63 -9.26 7.49
CA TYR A 282 8.40 -10.49 7.56
C TYR A 282 9.83 -10.25 8.03
N ILE A 283 10.40 -9.06 7.75
CA ILE A 283 11.75 -8.71 8.16
C ILE A 283 11.98 -8.81 9.68
N TRP A 284 10.99 -8.51 10.51
CA TRP A 284 11.14 -8.58 11.96
C TRP A 284 11.25 -10.02 12.45
N TYR A 285 10.56 -10.95 11.80
CA TYR A 285 10.67 -12.38 12.09
C TYR A 285 11.96 -12.98 11.52
N ALA A 286 12.31 -12.60 10.28
CA ALA A 286 13.53 -13.05 9.64
C ALA A 286 14.78 -12.57 10.39
N ALA A 287 14.72 -11.40 11.04
CA ALA A 287 15.80 -10.81 11.81
C ALA A 287 15.72 -11.09 13.32
N ASP A 288 14.76 -11.87 13.80
CA ASP A 288 14.66 -12.22 15.22
C ASP A 288 15.65 -13.36 15.56
N PRO A 289 16.60 -13.16 16.50
CA PRO A 289 17.46 -14.25 16.97
C PRO A 289 16.68 -15.45 17.52
N ALA A 290 15.49 -15.26 18.08
CA ALA A 290 14.64 -16.35 18.56
C ALA A 290 14.22 -17.31 17.44
N SER A 291 14.17 -16.85 16.18
CA SER A 291 13.94 -17.69 15.01
C SER A 291 15.10 -18.63 14.67
N TYR A 292 16.27 -18.48 15.33
CA TYR A 292 17.52 -19.21 15.05
C TYR A 292 18.24 -19.65 16.34
N ASP A 293 17.52 -20.13 17.35
CA ASP A 293 18.09 -20.60 18.63
C ASP A 293 18.94 -19.56 19.37
N GLY A 294 18.63 -18.27 19.19
CA GLY A 294 19.38 -17.14 19.76
C GLY A 294 20.60 -16.70 18.94
N ASP A 295 20.83 -17.28 17.76
CA ASP A 295 21.95 -16.91 16.88
C ASP A 295 21.69 -15.59 16.13
N GLU A 296 22.16 -14.49 16.71
CA GLU A 296 22.06 -13.14 16.11
C GLU A 296 22.76 -13.06 14.73
N ALA A 297 23.86 -13.79 14.51
CA ALA A 297 24.59 -13.71 13.25
C ALA A 297 23.79 -14.34 12.10
N LYS A 298 23.07 -15.44 12.35
CA LYS A 298 22.12 -16.02 11.39
C LYS A 298 20.91 -15.13 11.17
N ALA A 299 20.37 -14.55 12.24
CA ALA A 299 19.24 -13.62 12.14
C ALA A 299 19.61 -12.37 11.33
N ASP A 300 20.80 -11.80 11.53
CA ASP A 300 21.32 -10.70 10.74
C ASP A 300 21.50 -11.12 9.27
N ALA A 301 22.05 -12.31 8.99
CA ALA A 301 22.22 -12.80 7.62
C ALA A 301 20.87 -12.92 6.88
N ALA A 302 19.83 -13.41 7.55
CA ALA A 302 18.48 -13.50 7.01
C ALA A 302 17.84 -12.12 6.84
N GLY A 303 17.93 -11.26 7.86
CA GLY A 303 17.41 -9.90 7.82
C GLY A 303 18.04 -9.03 6.72
N LEU A 304 19.34 -9.17 6.47
CA LEU A 304 20.05 -8.50 5.37
C LEU A 304 19.53 -8.94 3.99
N LYS A 305 19.28 -10.24 3.80
CA LYS A 305 18.70 -10.78 2.56
C LYS A 305 17.29 -10.25 2.33
N VAL A 306 16.43 -10.30 3.35
CA VAL A 306 15.07 -9.77 3.29
C VAL A 306 15.08 -8.26 3.01
N MET A 307 15.96 -7.49 3.65
CA MET A 307 16.10 -6.05 3.36
C MET A 307 16.49 -5.81 1.89
N GLY A 308 17.43 -6.58 1.34
CA GLY A 308 17.82 -6.49 -0.06
C GLY A 308 16.67 -6.81 -1.01
N GLN A 309 15.85 -7.82 -0.69
CA GLN A 309 14.66 -8.18 -1.45
C GLN A 309 13.60 -7.08 -1.41
N ASP A 310 13.28 -6.58 -0.22
CA ASP A 310 12.24 -5.56 -0.03
C ASP A 310 12.63 -4.23 -0.69
N LEU A 311 13.90 -3.80 -0.58
CA LEU A 311 14.40 -2.62 -1.30
C LEU A 311 14.32 -2.79 -2.82
N SER A 312 14.58 -4.00 -3.33
CA SER A 312 14.46 -4.30 -4.77
C SER A 312 13.00 -4.24 -5.24
N ALA A 313 12.07 -4.75 -4.44
CA ALA A 313 10.65 -4.72 -4.75
C ALA A 313 10.05 -3.31 -4.64
N ALA A 314 10.40 -2.54 -3.60
CA ALA A 314 10.00 -1.14 -3.48
C ALA A 314 10.58 -0.27 -4.61
N CYS A 315 11.82 -0.52 -5.03
CA CYS A 315 12.42 0.10 -6.22
C CYS A 315 11.61 -0.17 -7.48
N TRP A 316 11.21 -1.43 -7.69
CA TRP A 316 10.41 -1.82 -8.84
C TRP A 316 9.05 -1.14 -8.83
N GLN A 317 8.36 -1.11 -7.69
CA GLN A 317 7.07 -0.44 -7.54
C GLN A 317 7.19 1.06 -7.81
N ALA A 318 8.19 1.72 -7.21
CA ALA A 318 8.48 3.13 -7.41
C ALA A 318 8.69 3.45 -8.90
N GLY A 319 9.53 2.67 -9.59
CA GLY A 319 9.84 2.87 -11.01
C GLY A 319 8.65 2.59 -11.93
N MET A 320 7.94 1.48 -11.73
CA MET A 320 6.76 1.13 -12.54
C MET A 320 5.63 2.14 -12.35
N GLY A 321 5.39 2.59 -11.12
CA GLY A 321 4.31 3.53 -10.81
C GLY A 321 4.63 4.97 -11.22
N SER A 322 5.91 5.37 -11.18
CA SER A 322 6.35 6.70 -11.65
C SER A 322 6.26 6.82 -13.17
N LYS A 323 6.50 5.72 -13.90
CA LYS A 323 6.55 5.71 -15.36
C LYS A 323 5.78 4.51 -15.92
N PRO A 324 4.47 4.67 -16.18
CA PRO A 324 3.66 3.64 -16.84
C PRO A 324 4.26 3.21 -18.17
N GLY A 325 4.16 1.91 -18.48
CA GLY A 325 4.74 1.32 -19.69
C GLY A 325 6.24 0.96 -19.57
N THR A 326 6.86 1.15 -18.40
CA THR A 326 8.21 0.65 -18.14
C THR A 326 8.27 -0.88 -18.28
N ASP A 327 9.37 -1.39 -18.84
CA ASP A 327 9.61 -2.84 -18.91
C ASP A 327 9.83 -3.41 -17.51
N ALA A 328 8.87 -4.21 -17.04
CA ALA A 328 8.87 -4.75 -15.69
C ALA A 328 10.09 -5.63 -15.38
N LYS A 329 10.58 -6.40 -16.37
CA LYS A 329 11.70 -7.33 -16.17
C LYS A 329 13.03 -6.60 -16.13
N ALA A 330 13.24 -5.68 -17.06
CA ALA A 330 14.44 -4.85 -17.11
C ALA A 330 14.55 -3.99 -15.84
N LEU A 331 13.44 -3.39 -15.39
CA LEU A 331 13.44 -2.61 -14.16
C LEU A 331 13.73 -3.49 -12.93
N LEU A 332 13.12 -4.66 -12.81
CA LEU A 332 13.39 -5.56 -11.67
C LEU A 332 14.86 -5.96 -11.63
N ASN A 333 15.44 -6.36 -12.77
CA ASN A 333 16.85 -6.69 -12.86
C ASN A 333 17.74 -5.52 -12.42
N SER A 334 17.41 -4.30 -12.85
CA SER A 334 18.13 -3.09 -12.44
C SER A 334 18.01 -2.84 -10.93
N CYS A 335 16.81 -2.99 -10.36
CA CYS A 335 16.57 -2.80 -8.93
C CYS A 335 17.31 -3.83 -8.07
N THR A 336 17.28 -5.10 -8.46
CA THR A 336 18.04 -6.17 -7.81
C THR A 336 19.55 -5.93 -7.91
N GLN A 337 20.05 -5.53 -9.08
CA GLN A 337 21.46 -5.18 -9.26
C GLN A 337 21.86 -4.00 -8.35
N THR A 338 21.01 -2.99 -8.24
CA THR A 338 21.24 -1.84 -7.35
C THR A 338 21.35 -2.29 -5.90
N TRP A 339 20.31 -2.91 -5.35
CA TRP A 339 20.23 -3.11 -3.89
C TRP A 339 20.96 -4.34 -3.37
N GLN A 340 21.18 -5.34 -4.21
CA GLN A 340 21.80 -6.61 -3.77
C GLN A 340 23.25 -6.73 -4.24
N VAL A 341 23.71 -5.88 -5.17
CA VAL A 341 25.08 -5.95 -5.70
C VAL A 341 25.84 -4.63 -5.53
N THR A 342 25.39 -3.53 -6.15
CA THR A 342 26.17 -2.28 -6.19
C THR A 342 26.05 -1.47 -4.90
N GLN A 343 24.86 -1.41 -4.31
CA GLN A 343 24.55 -0.67 -3.08
C GLN A 343 24.33 -1.59 -1.85
N LYS A 344 24.87 -2.80 -1.86
CA LYS A 344 24.75 -3.74 -0.72
C LYS A 344 25.23 -3.17 0.62
N GLY A 345 26.19 -2.24 0.61
CA GLY A 345 26.61 -1.50 1.80
C GLY A 345 25.49 -0.62 2.37
N LYS A 346 24.71 0.03 1.49
CA LYS A 346 23.56 0.83 1.91
C LYS A 346 22.41 -0.03 2.42
N THR A 347 22.15 -1.17 1.76
CA THR A 347 21.21 -2.20 2.24
C THR A 347 21.57 -2.63 3.67
N CYS A 348 22.86 -2.84 3.94
CA CYS A 348 23.35 -3.18 5.28
C CYS A 348 23.09 -2.07 6.30
N GLU A 349 23.45 -0.83 5.98
CA GLU A 349 23.22 0.31 6.88
C GLU A 349 21.73 0.47 7.21
N LEU A 350 20.87 0.42 6.19
CA LEU A 350 19.42 0.53 6.35
C LEU A 350 18.85 -0.59 7.22
N PHE A 351 19.33 -1.82 7.07
CA PHE A 351 18.95 -2.93 7.94
C PHE A 351 19.32 -2.62 9.41
N TYR A 352 20.58 -2.27 9.68
CA TYR A 352 21.03 -2.06 11.05
C TYR A 352 20.42 -0.82 11.71
N THR A 353 20.14 0.24 10.96
CA THR A 353 19.49 1.42 11.53
C THR A 353 18.01 1.19 11.78
N SER A 354 17.28 0.56 10.85
CA SER A 354 15.81 0.41 10.95
C SER A 354 15.34 -0.81 11.72
N ILE A 355 16.14 -1.89 11.77
CA ILE A 355 15.73 -3.16 12.39
C ILE A 355 16.48 -3.39 13.71
N ARG A 356 17.77 -3.06 13.77
CA ARG A 356 18.59 -3.19 14.99
C ARG A 356 18.70 -1.90 15.81
N ASN A 357 18.09 -0.81 15.34
CA ASN A 357 18.08 0.50 16.00
C ASN A 357 19.49 1.06 16.29
N LEU A 358 20.48 0.70 15.45
CA LEU A 358 21.82 1.27 15.55
C LEU A 358 21.82 2.71 15.03
N THR A 359 22.67 3.57 15.60
CA THR A 359 22.96 4.88 15.00
C THR A 359 23.62 4.69 13.61
N PRO A 360 23.53 5.69 12.70
CA PRO A 360 24.18 5.59 11.39
C PRO A 360 25.68 5.25 11.47
N ALA A 361 26.41 5.81 12.45
CA ALA A 361 27.83 5.52 12.65
C ALA A 361 28.07 4.07 13.11
N GLN A 362 27.25 3.56 14.03
CA GLN A 362 27.34 2.16 14.49
C GLN A 362 26.97 1.18 13.36
N ALA A 363 25.96 1.49 12.56
CA ALA A 363 25.58 0.68 11.41
C ALA A 363 26.71 0.61 10.37
N ALA A 364 27.30 1.76 10.00
CA ALA A 364 28.43 1.80 9.08
C ALA A 364 29.65 1.00 9.59
N ALA A 365 29.95 1.11 10.90
CA ALA A 365 31.01 0.33 11.53
C ALA A 365 30.71 -1.18 11.49
N LYS A 366 29.49 -1.60 11.83
CA LYS A 366 29.06 -3.01 11.78
C LYS A 366 29.14 -3.56 10.35
N CYS A 367 28.66 -2.80 9.36
CA CYS A 367 28.72 -3.16 7.93
C CYS A 367 30.14 -3.27 7.36
N SER A 368 31.13 -2.66 8.02
CA SER A 368 32.53 -2.71 7.62
C SER A 368 33.28 -3.95 8.12
N THR A 369 32.69 -4.71 9.05
CA THR A 369 33.31 -5.91 9.63
C THR A 369 33.40 -7.05 8.61
N THR A 370 34.44 -7.89 8.73
CA THR A 370 34.66 -9.03 7.82
C THR A 370 33.49 -10.01 7.76
N PRO A 371 32.87 -10.42 8.90
CA PRO A 371 31.71 -11.34 8.84
C PRO A 371 30.53 -10.76 8.05
N ILE A 372 30.22 -9.47 8.25
CA ILE A 372 29.11 -8.83 7.55
C ILE A 372 29.43 -8.65 6.06
N LYS A 373 30.66 -8.26 5.70
CA LYS A 373 31.08 -8.20 4.30
C LYS A 373 30.92 -9.54 3.56
N ALA A 374 31.17 -10.65 4.24
CA ALA A 374 30.92 -11.98 3.67
C ALA A 374 29.42 -12.25 3.47
N GLN A 375 28.57 -11.91 4.44
CA GLN A 375 27.11 -12.01 4.31
C GLN A 375 26.57 -11.14 3.15
N LEU A 376 27.11 -9.94 2.94
CA LEU A 376 26.69 -9.06 1.85
C LEU A 376 27.04 -9.60 0.46
N GLN A 377 27.99 -10.52 0.33
CA GLN A 377 28.23 -11.22 -0.94
C GLN A 377 27.15 -12.27 -1.25
N GLN A 378 26.31 -12.62 -0.28
CA GLN A 378 25.32 -13.69 -0.36
C GLN A 378 23.87 -13.17 -0.37
N LEU A 379 23.64 -11.86 -0.62
CA LEU A 379 22.29 -11.28 -0.57
C LEU A 379 21.29 -11.94 -1.53
N GLN A 380 21.77 -12.46 -2.67
CA GLN A 380 20.97 -13.18 -3.67
C GLN A 380 20.81 -14.68 -3.37
N GLY A 381 21.49 -15.20 -2.34
CA GLY A 381 21.41 -16.60 -1.95
C GLY A 381 20.17 -16.91 -1.12
N GLU A 382 19.92 -18.21 -0.90
CA GLU A 382 18.77 -18.69 -0.12
C GLU A 382 18.77 -18.18 1.32
N LEU A 383 17.59 -17.93 1.89
CA LEU A 383 17.49 -17.57 3.31
C LEU A 383 18.01 -18.73 4.20
N PRO A 384 18.67 -18.42 5.33
CA PRO A 384 18.98 -19.43 6.33
C PRO A 384 17.71 -20.16 6.79
N ALA A 385 17.81 -21.47 7.05
CA ALA A 385 16.71 -22.22 7.62
C ALA A 385 16.39 -21.72 9.03
N THR A 386 15.11 -21.49 9.32
CA THR A 386 14.64 -21.07 10.65
C THR A 386 14.41 -22.28 11.55
N ALA A 387 14.63 -22.11 12.86
CA ALA A 387 14.26 -23.07 13.90
C ALA A 387 12.76 -23.00 14.20
N VAL A 388 12.17 -21.81 14.07
CA VAL A 388 10.74 -21.55 14.25
C VAL A 388 10.15 -21.01 12.94
N PRO A 389 9.03 -21.56 12.43
CA PRO A 389 8.34 -21.00 11.28
C PRO A 389 7.84 -19.58 11.58
N ALA A 390 7.98 -18.67 10.62
CA ALA A 390 7.32 -17.36 10.73
C ALA A 390 5.79 -17.53 10.71
N PRO A 391 5.02 -16.63 11.34
CA PRO A 391 3.58 -16.61 11.19
C PRO A 391 3.16 -16.51 9.71
N HIS A 392 1.92 -16.90 9.43
CA HIS A 392 1.35 -16.77 8.09
C HIS A 392 1.12 -15.29 7.76
N LEU A 393 2.06 -14.72 7.00
CA LEU A 393 2.13 -13.31 6.59
C LEU A 393 1.96 -13.14 5.08
#